data_AF-A0A497GGS4-F1
#
_entry.id   AF-A0A497GGS4-F1
#
_cell.length_a   1.000
_cell.length_b   1.000
_cell.length_c   1.000
_cell.angle_alpha   90.00
_cell.angle_beta   90.00
_cell.angle_gamma   90.00
#
_symmetry.space_group_name_H-M   'P 1'
#
loop_
_entity.id
_entity.type
_entity.pdbx_description
1 polymer ?
#
loop_
_entity_poly.entity_id
_entity_poly.type
_entity_poly.pdbx_seq_one_letter_code
_entity_poly.pdbx_strand_id
1 'polypeptide(L)'
;MERLENLVQNQIAIDYQKVTYLRSKMWWPSFISPREGQYRVAEALTVLLKSGSTILLNAPTGWGKTLVTLIALKNSNRLPVLWLVRSLSIGDRVMEDSEKLGLRTFIAAGREKTCPLYEKMREDVHDYCKLFRHRCKYFLELEHDKLPERAESWRELAELGFCSYYAQDYYISNVEIIVQNYYRKRIITKATVIDEFHNLLVPRETRVKMDDLQDAITELKRTGMETRNIEKILKADNETLPLLVEEIDKIEVYKKYILKLEEKKKTKIGKLLRLLRADAIYRENDVFI
;
A
#
# COMPACT_ATOMS: atom_id res chain seq x y z
N MET A 1 -27.63 6.10 -0.90
CA MET A 1 -27.30 7.47 -1.37
C MET A 1 -27.07 8.41 -0.20
N GLU A 2 -27.90 8.37 0.84
CA GLU A 2 -27.75 9.15 2.10
C GLU A 2 -26.38 9.02 2.81
N ARG A 3 -25.74 7.84 2.77
CA ARG A 3 -24.38 7.62 3.31
C ARG A 3 -23.27 8.30 2.49
N LEU A 4 -23.47 8.51 1.20
CA LEU A 4 -22.52 9.19 0.30
C LEU A 4 -22.66 10.72 0.43
N GLU A 5 -23.87 11.22 0.61
CA GLU A 5 -24.12 12.66 0.83
C GLU A 5 -23.53 13.18 2.15
N ASN A 6 -23.63 12.40 3.24
CA ASN A 6 -22.97 12.71 4.52
C ASN A 6 -21.42 12.64 4.47
N LEU A 7 -20.85 11.88 3.54
CA LEU A 7 -19.39 11.80 3.33
C LEU A 7 -18.84 13.03 2.60
N VAL A 8 -19.64 13.65 1.72
CA VAL A 8 -19.26 14.87 0.98
C VAL A 8 -19.27 16.10 1.90
N GLN A 9 -20.16 16.15 2.89
CA GLN A 9 -20.25 17.28 3.85
C GLN A 9 -19.06 17.38 4.83
N ASN A 10 -18.17 16.38 4.90
CA ASN A 10 -17.06 16.33 5.86
C ASN A 10 -15.67 16.40 5.21
N GLN A 11 -15.58 16.84 3.94
CA GLN A 11 -14.32 17.03 3.23
C GLN A 11 -13.90 18.51 3.28
N ILE A 12 -12.72 18.78 3.82
CA ILE A 12 -12.23 20.15 4.05
C ILE A 12 -10.82 20.28 3.50
N ALA A 13 -10.61 21.22 2.59
CA ALA A 13 -9.28 21.59 2.11
C ALA A 13 -8.72 22.74 2.95
N ILE A 14 -7.54 22.56 3.52
CA ILE A 14 -6.79 23.61 4.21
C ILE A 14 -5.62 24.05 3.31
N ASP A 15 -5.67 25.32 2.93
CA ASP A 15 -4.55 26.06 2.38
C ASP A 15 -3.84 26.80 3.53
N TYR A 16 -2.57 26.49 3.75
CA TYR A 16 -1.80 27.01 4.90
C TYR A 16 -1.76 28.55 4.96
N GLN A 17 -1.91 29.24 3.83
CA GLN A 17 -1.91 30.71 3.77
C GLN A 17 -3.23 31.33 4.23
N LYS A 18 -4.33 30.57 4.22
CA LYS A 18 -5.70 31.07 4.41
C LYS A 18 -6.30 30.78 5.79
N VAL A 19 -5.54 30.14 6.69
CA VAL A 19 -6.03 29.79 8.03
C VAL A 19 -5.99 30.99 8.97
N THR A 20 -7.16 31.42 9.44
CA THR A 20 -7.32 32.45 10.48
C THR A 20 -7.21 31.84 11.88
N TYR A 21 -6.98 32.68 12.90
CA TYR A 21 -6.72 32.25 14.27
C TYR A 21 -7.94 31.57 14.90
N LEU A 22 -7.76 30.39 15.50
CA LEU A 22 -8.75 29.76 16.37
C LEU A 22 -8.31 29.98 17.83
N ARG A 23 -9.24 30.04 18.77
CA ARG A 23 -8.95 30.29 20.21
C ARG A 23 -8.99 29.00 21.01
N SER A 24 -8.27 27.97 20.57
CA SER A 24 -8.19 26.71 21.30
C SER A 24 -6.78 26.47 21.85
N LYS A 25 -6.71 26.06 23.12
CA LYS A 25 -5.43 25.78 23.76
C LYS A 25 -4.89 24.44 23.21
N MET A 26 -3.90 24.52 22.32
CA MET A 26 -3.21 23.35 21.75
C MET A 26 -1.85 23.14 22.43
N TRP A 27 -1.51 21.88 22.71
CA TRP A 27 -0.15 21.51 23.12
C TRP A 27 0.80 21.62 21.94
N TRP A 28 1.93 22.28 22.15
CA TRP A 28 3.05 22.36 21.22
C TRP A 28 4.35 22.07 21.99
N PRO A 29 5.31 21.29 21.45
CA PRO A 29 6.56 21.00 22.14
C PRO A 29 7.35 22.28 22.44
N SER A 30 7.72 22.52 23.70
CA SER A 30 8.42 23.75 24.11
C SER A 30 9.81 23.91 23.51
N PHE A 31 10.44 22.82 23.11
CA PHE A 31 11.77 22.78 22.48
C PHE A 31 11.73 22.94 20.95
N ILE A 32 10.56 23.13 20.35
CA ILE A 32 10.40 23.38 18.92
C ILE A 32 9.62 24.67 18.71
N SER A 33 10.24 25.69 18.13
CA SER A 33 9.51 26.90 17.75
C SER A 33 8.74 26.68 16.44
N PRO A 34 7.41 26.92 16.40
CA PRO A 34 6.63 26.82 15.16
C PRO A 34 7.10 27.86 14.14
N ARG A 35 7.26 27.45 12.89
CA ARG A 35 7.41 28.40 11.77
C ARG A 35 6.08 29.11 11.51
N GLU A 36 6.15 30.19 10.73
CA GLU A 36 4.97 30.97 10.38
C GLU A 36 3.84 30.09 9.81
N GLY A 37 2.63 30.26 10.38
CA GLY A 37 1.44 29.52 9.98
C GLY A 37 1.31 28.11 10.54
N GLN A 38 2.39 27.46 10.99
CA GLN A 38 2.35 26.07 11.44
C GLN A 38 1.44 25.85 12.65
N TYR A 39 1.53 26.72 13.67
CA TYR A 39 0.70 26.63 14.87
C TYR A 39 -0.80 26.73 14.51
N ARG A 40 -1.16 27.73 13.69
CA ARG A 40 -2.54 27.96 13.22
C ARG A 40 -3.10 26.76 12.45
N VAL A 41 -2.29 26.19 11.55
CA VAL A 41 -2.68 25.02 10.77
C VAL A 41 -2.83 23.79 11.68
N ALA A 42 -1.88 23.52 12.59
CA ALA A 42 -1.99 22.40 13.53
C ALA A 42 -3.24 22.53 14.42
N GLU A 43 -3.57 23.75 14.84
CA GLU A 43 -4.77 24.03 15.60
C GLU A 43 -6.04 23.73 14.79
N ALA A 44 -6.14 24.25 13.56
CA ALA A 44 -7.26 23.97 12.68
C ALA A 44 -7.40 22.47 12.38
N LEU A 45 -6.30 21.79 12.08
CA LEU A 45 -6.27 20.34 11.90
C LEU A 45 -6.77 19.61 13.14
N THR A 46 -6.39 20.04 14.34
CA THR A 46 -6.85 19.43 15.60
C THR A 46 -8.37 19.50 15.74
N VAL A 47 -8.97 20.66 15.45
CA VAL A 47 -10.43 20.85 15.52
C VAL A 47 -11.14 19.94 14.51
N LEU A 48 -10.68 19.94 13.26
CA LEU A 48 -11.27 19.12 12.19
C LEU A 48 -11.10 17.61 12.41
N LEU A 49 -9.96 17.20 12.96
CA LEU A 49 -9.74 15.80 13.33
C LEU A 49 -10.67 15.38 14.47
N LYS A 50 -10.99 16.26 15.42
CA LYS A 50 -11.96 15.96 16.50
C LYS A 50 -13.38 15.81 15.95
N SER A 51 -13.78 16.59 14.96
CA SER A 51 -15.09 16.43 14.30
C SER A 51 -15.18 15.20 13.39
N GLY A 52 -14.06 14.53 13.10
CA GLY A 52 -14.03 13.35 12.24
C GLY A 52 -13.99 13.66 10.74
N SER A 53 -13.58 14.88 10.38
CA SER A 53 -13.51 15.33 9.00
C SER A 53 -12.38 14.65 8.21
N THR A 54 -12.56 14.52 6.90
CA THR A 54 -11.51 14.16 5.95
C THR A 54 -10.85 15.44 5.45
N ILE A 55 -9.52 15.52 5.59
CA ILE A 55 -8.81 16.80 5.42
C ILE A 55 -7.76 16.67 4.32
N LEU A 56 -7.75 17.63 3.39
CA LEU A 56 -6.67 17.83 2.43
C LEU A 56 -5.81 19.01 2.88
N LEU A 57 -4.58 18.75 3.35
CA LEU A 57 -3.62 19.80 3.68
C LEU A 57 -2.74 20.10 2.47
N ASN A 58 -2.80 21.33 1.96
CA ASN A 58 -1.90 21.80 0.92
C ASN A 58 -0.85 22.75 1.51
N ALA A 59 0.42 22.35 1.44
CA ALA A 59 1.57 23.16 1.86
C ALA A 59 2.85 22.75 1.09
N PRO A 60 3.79 23.68 0.86
CA PRO A 60 4.99 23.41 0.07
C PRO A 60 5.95 22.43 0.74
N THR A 61 6.82 21.81 -0.05
CA THR A 61 7.89 20.95 0.44
C THR A 61 8.80 21.70 1.40
N GLY A 62 9.23 21.04 2.48
CA GLY A 62 10.09 21.66 3.50
C GLY A 62 9.35 22.56 4.49
N TRP A 63 8.05 22.83 4.32
CA TRP A 63 7.25 23.63 5.25
C TRP A 63 7.07 22.96 6.63
N GLY A 64 7.17 21.63 6.73
CA GLY A 64 6.98 20.89 7.98
C GLY A 64 5.63 20.18 8.11
N LYS A 65 5.04 19.76 6.99
CA LYS A 65 3.75 19.02 6.92
C LYS A 65 3.69 17.85 7.91
N THR A 66 4.76 17.06 7.99
CA THR A 66 4.86 15.88 8.85
C THR A 66 4.69 16.25 10.32
N LEU A 67 5.56 17.10 10.86
CA LEU A 67 5.52 17.54 12.25
C LEU A 67 4.18 18.19 12.63
N VAL A 68 3.66 19.11 11.80
CA VAL A 68 2.37 19.78 12.02
C VAL A 68 1.22 18.76 12.11
N THR A 69 1.22 17.77 11.23
CA THR A 69 0.20 16.71 11.22
C THR A 69 0.31 15.82 12.45
N LEU A 70 1.52 15.42 12.86
CA LEU A 70 1.75 14.62 14.07
C LEU A 70 1.29 15.34 15.34
N ILE A 71 1.59 16.64 15.46
CA ILE A 71 1.12 17.48 16.58
C ILE A 71 -0.40 17.51 16.62
N ALA A 72 -1.06 17.71 15.48
CA ALA A 72 -2.51 17.75 15.38
C ALA A 72 -3.16 16.39 15.73
N LEU A 73 -2.58 15.27 15.27
CA LEU A 73 -3.03 13.91 15.60
C LEU A 73 -2.92 13.61 17.09
N LYS A 74 -1.82 14.02 17.73
CA LYS A 74 -1.62 13.86 19.17
C LYS A 74 -2.63 14.68 19.97
N ASN A 75 -2.83 15.95 19.62
CA ASN A 75 -3.80 16.84 20.28
C ASN A 75 -5.27 16.44 20.06
N SER A 76 -5.57 15.72 18.98
CA SER A 76 -6.92 15.22 18.67
C SER A 76 -7.19 13.82 19.19
N ASN A 77 -6.24 13.20 19.91
CA ASN A 77 -6.33 11.82 20.43
C ASN A 77 -6.63 10.78 19.33
N ARG A 78 -6.04 10.98 18.14
CA ARG A 78 -6.22 10.13 16.95
C ARG A 78 -5.10 9.10 16.75
N LEU A 79 -4.41 8.72 17.82
CA LEU A 79 -3.40 7.67 17.84
C LEU A 79 -3.99 6.31 18.28
N PRO A 80 -3.57 5.17 17.69
CA PRO A 80 -2.53 5.04 16.68
C PRO A 80 -2.99 5.51 15.29
N VAL A 81 -2.02 5.89 14.44
CA VAL A 81 -2.25 6.37 13.07
C VAL A 81 -1.56 5.47 12.06
N LEU A 82 -2.22 5.27 10.91
CA LEU A 82 -1.63 4.65 9.74
C LEU A 82 -1.09 5.76 8.83
N TRP A 83 0.23 5.81 8.64
CA TRP A 83 0.90 6.77 7.78
C TRP A 83 1.29 6.10 6.46
N LEU A 84 0.59 6.42 5.39
CA LEU A 84 0.83 5.86 4.07
C LEU A 84 1.80 6.73 3.27
N VAL A 85 2.87 6.12 2.77
CA VAL A 85 3.91 6.77 1.96
C VAL A 85 4.04 6.11 0.58
N ARG A 86 4.58 6.85 -0.39
CA ARG A 86 4.97 6.27 -1.69
C ARG A 86 6.18 5.36 -1.57
N SER A 87 7.22 5.81 -0.88
CA SER A 87 8.47 5.06 -0.67
C SER A 87 8.73 4.90 0.82
N LEU A 88 9.13 3.69 1.24
CA LEU A 88 9.51 3.44 2.63
C LEU A 88 10.75 4.22 3.07
N SER A 89 11.55 4.76 2.13
CA SER A 89 12.66 5.67 2.46
C SER A 89 12.19 6.98 3.11
N ILE A 90 10.91 7.35 2.96
CA ILE A 90 10.31 8.50 3.65
C ILE A 90 10.02 8.16 5.13
N GLY A 91 9.93 6.86 5.47
CA GLY A 91 9.55 6.41 6.80
C GLY A 91 10.52 6.84 7.88
N ASP A 92 11.83 6.84 7.59
CA ASP A 92 12.86 7.25 8.55
C ASP A 92 12.65 8.72 8.99
N ARG A 93 12.29 9.60 8.04
CA ARG A 93 11.95 11.00 8.35
C ARG A 93 10.70 11.14 9.22
N VAL A 94 9.67 10.33 8.96
CA VAL A 94 8.44 10.33 9.77
C VAL A 94 8.74 9.84 11.18
N MET A 95 9.60 8.83 11.31
CA MET A 95 10.07 8.31 12.59
C MET A 95 10.83 9.36 13.39
N GLU A 96 11.81 10.04 12.78
CA GLU A 96 12.57 11.14 13.42
C GLU A 96 11.65 12.26 13.95
N ASP A 97 10.65 12.68 13.16
CA ASP A 97 9.69 13.70 13.60
C ASP A 97 8.74 13.19 14.69
N SER A 98 8.44 11.89 14.71
CA SER A 98 7.59 11.25 15.72
C SER A 98 8.32 11.09 17.06
N GLU A 99 9.59 10.72 17.03
CA GLU A 99 10.46 10.59 18.21
C GLU A 99 10.62 11.92 18.93
N LYS A 100 10.75 13.03 18.19
CA LYS A 100 10.74 14.40 18.76
C LYS A 100 9.47 14.66 19.59
N LEU A 101 8.38 13.95 19.34
CA LEU A 101 7.12 14.07 20.07
C LEU A 101 6.92 12.98 21.12
N GLY A 102 7.91 12.10 21.32
CA GLY A 102 7.84 10.94 22.21
C GLY A 102 6.87 9.87 21.72
N LEU A 103 6.67 9.75 20.41
CA LEU A 103 5.78 8.76 19.80
C LEU A 103 6.61 7.63 19.19
N ARG A 104 6.23 6.38 19.49
CA ARG A 104 6.88 5.20 18.90
C ARG A 104 6.35 4.96 17.50
N THR A 105 7.26 4.62 16.61
CA THR A 105 6.97 4.37 15.21
C THR A 105 7.38 2.96 14.83
N PHE A 106 6.60 2.33 13.95
CA PHE A 106 7.03 1.11 13.27
C PHE A 106 6.93 1.29 11.75
N ILE A 107 8.04 1.04 11.04
CA ILE A 107 8.08 1.10 9.58
C ILE A 107 7.85 -0.30 9.00
N ALA A 108 6.65 -0.53 8.48
CA ALA A 108 6.20 -1.80 7.94
C ALA A 108 6.40 -1.91 6.42
N ALA A 109 6.90 -3.06 5.96
CA ALA A 109 7.13 -3.35 4.55
C ALA A 109 6.20 -4.44 4.00
N GLY A 110 6.05 -4.41 2.66
CA GLY A 110 5.34 -5.43 1.90
C GLY A 110 6.12 -6.74 1.77
N ARG A 111 5.48 -7.75 1.16
CA ARG A 111 6.04 -9.09 0.95
C ARG A 111 7.31 -9.08 0.10
N GLU A 112 7.44 -8.13 -0.81
CA GLU A 112 8.60 -7.97 -1.68
C GLU A 112 9.92 -7.82 -0.90
N LYS A 113 9.86 -7.24 0.29
CA LYS A 113 11.03 -7.02 1.16
C LYS A 113 11.12 -8.01 2.33
N THR A 114 10.06 -8.76 2.61
CA THR A 114 9.90 -9.46 3.90
C THR A 114 9.46 -10.90 3.77
N CYS A 115 9.08 -11.37 2.58
CA CYS A 115 8.67 -12.75 2.38
C CYS A 115 9.85 -13.59 1.90
N PRO A 116 10.22 -14.67 2.62
CA PRO A 116 11.29 -15.58 2.18
C PRO A 116 11.01 -16.28 0.84
N LEU A 117 9.75 -16.34 0.39
CA LEU A 117 9.38 -16.91 -0.91
C LEU A 117 9.47 -15.92 -2.08
N TYR A 118 9.72 -14.63 -1.82
CA TYR A 118 9.66 -13.61 -2.86
C TYR A 118 10.70 -13.81 -3.96
N GLU A 119 11.92 -14.26 -3.63
CA GLU A 119 12.95 -14.48 -4.65
C GLU A 119 12.51 -15.51 -5.70
N LYS A 120 11.83 -16.59 -5.26
CA LYS A 120 11.37 -17.69 -6.11
C LYS A 120 10.07 -17.40 -6.84
N MET A 121 9.13 -16.71 -6.18
CA MET A 121 7.78 -16.48 -6.70
C MET A 121 7.57 -15.09 -7.29
N ARG A 122 8.39 -14.10 -6.91
CA ARG A 122 8.22 -12.68 -7.25
C ARG A 122 6.80 -12.22 -6.91
N GLU A 123 6.14 -11.51 -7.81
CA GLU A 123 4.78 -10.96 -7.61
C GLU A 123 3.72 -12.03 -7.30
N ASP A 124 3.95 -13.29 -7.70
CA ASP A 124 3.01 -14.38 -7.43
C ASP A 124 2.93 -14.72 -5.93
N VAL A 125 3.90 -14.25 -5.13
CA VAL A 125 3.89 -14.41 -3.66
C VAL A 125 2.66 -13.76 -3.03
N HIS A 126 2.12 -12.69 -3.64
CA HIS A 126 0.99 -11.96 -3.09
C HIS A 126 -0.28 -12.82 -3.11
N ASP A 127 -0.56 -13.46 -4.25
CA ASP A 127 -1.69 -14.37 -4.41
C ASP A 127 -1.47 -15.68 -3.65
N TYR A 128 -0.26 -16.24 -3.72
CA TYR A 128 0.09 -17.42 -2.93
C TYR A 128 -0.17 -17.19 -1.44
N CYS A 129 0.30 -16.06 -0.89
CA CYS A 129 0.09 -15.74 0.51
C CYS A 129 -1.40 -15.49 0.85
N LYS A 130 -2.21 -15.01 -0.09
CA LYS A 130 -3.65 -14.84 0.14
C LYS A 130 -4.37 -16.18 0.21
N LEU A 131 -4.04 -17.12 -0.68
CA LEU A 131 -4.75 -18.38 -0.87
C LEU A 131 -4.19 -19.53 -0.01
N PHE A 132 -2.87 -19.61 0.11
CA PHE A 132 -2.14 -20.75 0.67
C PHE A 132 -1.34 -20.40 1.93
N ARG A 133 -1.61 -19.26 2.60
CA ARG A 133 -0.95 -18.93 3.88
C ARG A 133 -1.09 -20.04 4.92
N HIS A 134 -2.26 -20.68 4.97
CA HIS A 134 -2.52 -21.81 5.87
C HIS A 134 -1.61 -23.05 5.62
N ARG A 135 -0.88 -23.09 4.49
CA ARG A 135 0.12 -24.12 4.15
C ARG A 135 1.55 -23.56 4.03
N CYS A 136 1.75 -22.28 4.38
CA CYS A 136 3.05 -21.64 4.25
C CYS A 136 3.91 -21.97 5.47
N LYS A 137 4.99 -22.73 5.29
CA LYS A 137 5.91 -23.12 6.38
C LYS A 137 6.35 -21.94 7.24
N TYR A 138 6.79 -20.84 6.61
CA TYR A 138 7.27 -19.65 7.32
C TYR A 138 6.20 -19.00 8.20
N PHE A 139 4.93 -19.09 7.81
CA PHE A 139 3.82 -18.53 8.58
C PHE A 139 3.42 -19.47 9.72
N LEU A 140 3.39 -20.78 9.47
CA LEU A 140 3.05 -21.79 10.47
C LEU A 140 4.14 -21.92 11.55
N GLU A 141 5.40 -21.73 11.16
CA GLU A 141 6.59 -21.73 12.02
C GLU A 141 6.91 -20.33 12.58
N LEU A 142 5.94 -19.40 12.58
CA LEU A 142 6.14 -18.10 13.20
C LEU A 142 6.21 -18.25 14.73
N GLU A 143 7.42 -18.09 15.26
CA GLU A 143 7.73 -18.21 16.68
C GLU A 143 7.85 -16.81 17.31
N HIS A 144 6.84 -16.42 18.09
CA HIS A 144 6.78 -15.09 18.71
C HIS A 144 7.85 -14.86 19.78
N ASP A 145 8.30 -15.92 20.44
CA ASP A 145 9.37 -15.93 21.44
C ASP A 145 10.76 -15.65 20.85
N LYS A 146 10.95 -15.92 19.56
CA LYS A 146 12.19 -15.60 18.82
C LYS A 146 12.21 -14.18 18.25
N LEU A 147 11.14 -13.40 18.44
CA LEU A 147 11.10 -12.01 18.00
C LEU A 147 11.99 -11.15 18.91
N PRO A 148 12.76 -10.20 18.35
CA PRO A 148 13.44 -9.18 19.13
C PRO A 148 12.49 -8.50 20.11
N GLU A 149 12.94 -8.19 21.33
CA GLU A 149 12.12 -7.49 22.32
C GLU A 149 11.58 -6.15 21.75
N ARG A 150 12.41 -5.49 20.93
CA ARG A 150 12.07 -4.24 20.24
C ARG A 150 12.51 -4.32 18.79
N ALA A 151 11.69 -3.75 17.92
CA ALA A 151 12.02 -3.47 16.53
C ALA A 151 11.27 -2.20 16.10
N GLU A 152 11.94 -1.33 15.37
CA GLU A 152 11.38 -0.08 14.84
C GLU A 152 11.03 -0.23 13.35
N SER A 153 11.57 -1.25 12.69
CA SER A 153 11.32 -1.48 11.28
C SER A 153 11.29 -2.96 10.89
N TRP A 154 10.72 -3.22 9.71
CA TRP A 154 10.79 -4.51 9.06
C TRP A 154 12.22 -5.04 8.84
N ARG A 155 13.23 -4.15 8.81
CA ARG A 155 14.63 -4.52 8.48
C ARG A 155 15.21 -5.44 9.54
N GLU A 156 14.89 -5.16 10.81
CA GLU A 156 15.32 -5.96 11.97
C GLU A 156 14.66 -7.35 12.01
N LEU A 157 13.64 -7.57 11.18
CA LEU A 157 12.92 -8.85 11.07
C LEU A 157 13.32 -9.66 9.84
N ALA A 158 14.10 -9.10 8.90
CA ALA A 158 14.25 -9.62 7.54
C ALA A 158 14.95 -11.00 7.46
N GLU A 159 15.56 -11.47 8.54
CA GLU A 159 16.46 -12.65 8.52
C GLU A 159 16.13 -13.71 9.59
N LEU A 160 14.98 -13.61 10.27
CA LEU A 160 14.65 -14.46 11.42
C LEU A 160 14.22 -15.91 11.06
N GLY A 161 14.31 -16.31 9.79
CA GLY A 161 14.00 -17.67 9.34
C GLY A 161 12.51 -18.04 9.25
N PHE A 162 11.61 -17.21 9.79
CA PHE A 162 10.15 -17.34 9.70
C PHE A 162 9.50 -16.21 8.89
N CYS A 163 8.18 -16.08 8.91
CA CYS A 163 7.45 -15.09 8.11
C CYS A 163 7.57 -13.67 8.68
N SER A 164 8.60 -12.94 8.27
CA SER A 164 8.81 -11.53 8.64
C SER A 164 7.68 -10.60 8.21
N TYR A 165 6.89 -10.97 7.19
CA TYR A 165 5.71 -10.18 6.79
C TYR A 165 4.64 -10.11 7.89
N TYR A 166 4.32 -11.24 8.53
CA TYR A 166 3.32 -11.32 9.59
C TYR A 166 3.92 -11.07 10.98
N ALA A 167 5.21 -11.32 11.18
CA ALA A 167 5.92 -10.93 12.40
C ALA A 167 5.77 -9.44 12.74
N GLN A 168 5.72 -8.57 11.71
CA GLN A 168 5.49 -7.14 11.86
C GLN A 168 4.21 -6.80 12.64
N ASP A 169 3.16 -7.64 12.55
CA ASP A 169 1.87 -7.37 13.20
C ASP A 169 2.01 -7.34 14.74
N TYR A 170 3.03 -8.03 15.31
CA TYR A 170 3.38 -7.96 16.73
C TYR A 170 3.77 -6.54 17.16
N TYR A 171 4.68 -5.90 16.41
CA TYR A 171 5.18 -4.56 16.73
C TYR A 171 4.19 -3.46 16.36
N ILE A 172 3.48 -3.62 15.23
CA ILE A 172 2.43 -2.70 14.77
C ILE A 172 1.38 -2.46 15.86
N SER A 173 1.03 -3.50 16.63
CA SER A 173 0.02 -3.41 17.70
C SER A 173 0.46 -2.57 18.91
N ASN A 174 1.76 -2.26 19.03
CA ASN A 174 2.38 -1.65 20.20
C ASN A 174 2.98 -0.26 19.91
N VAL A 175 2.65 0.38 18.79
CA VAL A 175 3.18 1.70 18.41
C VAL A 175 2.07 2.71 18.13
N GLU A 176 2.41 4.00 18.25
CA GLU A 176 1.47 5.09 17.97
C GLU A 176 1.44 5.47 16.49
N ILE A 177 2.57 5.30 15.77
CA ILE A 177 2.70 5.62 14.35
C ILE A 177 3.09 4.38 13.57
N ILE A 178 2.30 4.03 12.55
CA ILE A 178 2.60 2.91 11.66
C ILE A 178 2.86 3.45 10.26
N VAL A 179 4.10 3.38 9.79
CA VAL A 179 4.45 3.82 8.44
C VAL A 179 4.44 2.65 7.47
N GLN A 180 3.74 2.75 6.34
CA GLN A 180 3.80 1.74 5.29
C GLN A 180 3.56 2.30 3.90
N ASN A 181 3.91 1.53 2.87
CA ASN A 181 3.55 1.87 1.49
C ASN A 181 2.02 1.81 1.26
N TYR A 182 1.48 2.66 0.37
CA TYR A 182 0.06 2.71 0.00
C TYR A 182 -0.58 1.34 -0.29
N TYR A 183 0.21 0.40 -0.83
CA TYR A 183 -0.26 -0.87 -1.39
C TYR A 183 -0.03 -2.06 -0.45
N ARG A 184 0.55 -1.84 0.73
CA ARG A 184 0.54 -2.85 1.80
C ARG A 184 -0.90 -3.03 2.32
N LYS A 185 -1.21 -4.22 2.82
CA LYS A 185 -2.47 -4.53 3.54
C LYS A 185 -2.79 -3.38 4.51
N ARG A 186 -3.99 -2.83 4.43
CA ARG A 186 -4.44 -1.76 5.34
C ARG A 186 -4.57 -2.30 6.77
N ILE A 187 -4.15 -1.47 7.72
CA ILE A 187 -4.29 -1.70 9.15
C ILE A 187 -5.37 -0.75 9.65
N ILE A 188 -6.23 -1.23 10.54
CA ILE A 188 -7.29 -0.39 11.12
C ILE A 188 -6.69 0.41 12.25
N THR A 189 -6.80 1.74 12.17
CA THR A 189 -6.24 2.72 13.09
C THR A 189 -7.27 3.83 13.34
N LYS A 190 -7.04 4.74 14.31
CA LYS A 190 -7.98 5.83 14.61
C LYS A 190 -7.98 6.94 13.55
N ALA A 191 -6.89 7.06 12.80
CA ALA A 191 -6.73 7.94 11.66
C ALA A 191 -5.79 7.34 10.61
N THR A 192 -5.91 7.81 9.38
CA THR A 192 -4.98 7.51 8.29
C THR A 192 -4.47 8.81 7.69
N VAL A 193 -3.15 8.93 7.57
CA VAL A 193 -2.48 10.01 6.84
C VAL A 193 -2.02 9.44 5.50
N ILE A 194 -2.33 10.14 4.42
CA ILE A 194 -1.81 9.82 3.08
C ILE A 194 -0.82 10.90 2.71
N ASP A 195 0.46 10.61 2.87
CA ASP A 195 1.52 11.52 2.45
C ASP A 195 1.58 11.59 0.92
N GLU A 196 1.90 12.75 0.37
CA GLU A 196 1.97 12.99 -1.08
C GLU A 196 0.82 12.35 -1.89
N PHE A 197 -0.42 12.61 -1.46
CA PHE A 197 -1.68 12.02 -1.98
C PHE A 197 -1.81 12.04 -3.51
N HIS A 198 -1.25 13.04 -4.19
CA HIS A 198 -1.29 13.15 -5.65
C HIS A 198 -0.74 11.90 -6.37
N ASN A 199 0.14 11.12 -5.72
CA ASN A 199 0.67 9.86 -6.27
C ASN A 199 -0.39 8.76 -6.41
N LEU A 200 -1.51 8.85 -5.70
CA LEU A 200 -2.63 7.92 -5.83
C LEU A 200 -3.55 8.24 -7.01
N LEU A 201 -3.42 9.44 -7.58
CA LEU A 201 -4.22 9.87 -8.74
C LEU A 201 -3.61 9.41 -10.07
N VAL A 202 -2.35 8.95 -10.05
CA VAL A 202 -1.67 8.43 -11.24
C VAL A 202 -2.13 7.00 -11.50
N PRO A 203 -2.62 6.67 -12.72
CA PRO A 203 -2.99 5.31 -13.09
C PRO A 203 -1.83 4.33 -12.90
N ARG A 204 -2.16 3.09 -12.52
CA ARG A 204 -1.15 2.03 -12.43
C ARG A 204 -0.98 1.36 -13.78
N GLU A 205 0.23 1.47 -14.31
CA GLU A 205 0.60 0.86 -15.58
C GLU A 205 1.26 -0.51 -15.35
N THR A 206 0.85 -1.54 -16.10
CA THR A 206 1.49 -2.86 -16.07
C THR A 206 1.98 -3.24 -17.45
N ARG A 207 3.31 -3.32 -17.62
CA ARG A 207 3.90 -3.72 -18.90
C ARG A 207 4.09 -5.22 -18.99
N VAL A 208 3.47 -5.85 -19.97
CA VAL A 208 3.61 -7.28 -20.27
C VAL A 208 4.23 -7.44 -21.66
N LYS A 209 5.43 -8.04 -21.73
CA LYS A 209 6.09 -8.30 -23.01
C LYS A 209 5.35 -9.42 -23.75
N MET A 210 5.38 -9.40 -25.07
CA MET A 210 4.81 -10.47 -25.90
C MET A 210 5.37 -11.85 -25.52
N ASP A 211 6.67 -11.96 -25.23
CA ASP A 211 7.29 -13.22 -24.77
C ASP A 211 6.71 -13.72 -23.44
N ASP A 212 6.43 -12.81 -22.49
CA ASP A 212 5.80 -13.19 -21.22
C ASP A 212 4.40 -13.79 -21.45
N LEU A 213 3.67 -13.28 -22.45
CA LEU A 213 2.34 -13.76 -22.82
C LEU A 213 2.42 -15.12 -23.53
N GLN A 214 3.39 -15.32 -24.43
CA GLN A 214 3.65 -16.61 -25.07
C GLN A 214 4.04 -17.69 -24.06
N ASP A 215 4.89 -17.35 -23.09
CA ASP A 215 5.24 -18.25 -21.98
C ASP A 215 3.99 -18.62 -21.17
N ALA A 216 3.12 -17.64 -20.85
CA ALA A 216 1.88 -17.88 -20.13
C ALA A 216 0.93 -18.82 -20.88
N ILE A 217 0.78 -18.65 -22.20
CA ILE A 217 0.00 -19.54 -23.06
C ILE A 217 0.58 -20.96 -23.03
N THR A 218 1.90 -21.09 -23.12
CA THR A 218 2.58 -22.39 -23.06
C THR A 218 2.37 -23.08 -21.71
N GLU A 219 2.44 -22.33 -20.61
CA GLU A 219 2.14 -22.83 -19.27
C GLU A 219 0.67 -23.30 -19.16
N LEU A 220 -0.29 -22.54 -19.71
CA LEU A 220 -1.71 -22.92 -19.72
C LEU A 220 -1.98 -24.18 -20.54
N LYS A 221 -1.39 -24.31 -21.73
CA LYS A 221 -1.50 -25.53 -22.55
C LYS A 221 -1.04 -26.77 -21.80
N ARG A 222 0.05 -26.68 -21.04
CA ARG A 222 0.55 -27.78 -20.20
C ARG A 222 -0.43 -28.20 -19.10
N THR A 223 -1.37 -27.33 -18.72
CA THR A 223 -2.45 -27.65 -17.79
C THR A 223 -3.71 -28.22 -18.46
N GLY A 224 -3.65 -28.47 -19.78
CA GLY A 224 -4.76 -28.95 -20.59
C GLY A 224 -5.83 -27.91 -20.91
N MET A 225 -5.55 -26.61 -20.70
CA MET A 225 -6.50 -25.54 -21.02
C MET A 225 -6.50 -25.25 -22.53
N GLU A 226 -7.67 -25.00 -23.11
CA GLU A 226 -7.77 -24.45 -24.46
C GLU A 226 -7.34 -22.97 -24.46
N THR A 227 -6.36 -22.62 -25.30
CA THR A 227 -5.77 -21.27 -25.32
C THR A 227 -6.06 -20.49 -26.60
N ARG A 228 -6.91 -21.00 -27.49
CA ARG A 228 -7.13 -20.40 -28.83
C ARG A 228 -7.58 -18.95 -28.75
N ASN A 229 -8.48 -18.61 -27.83
CA ASN A 229 -8.93 -17.22 -27.65
C ASN A 229 -7.84 -16.32 -27.06
N ILE A 230 -6.96 -16.86 -26.20
CA ILE A 230 -5.81 -16.12 -25.65
C ILE A 230 -4.75 -15.88 -26.72
N GLU A 231 -4.54 -16.83 -27.63
CA GLU A 231 -3.59 -16.68 -28.74
C GLU A 231 -3.98 -15.58 -29.73
N LYS A 232 -5.29 -15.30 -29.89
CA LYS A 232 -5.76 -14.19 -30.73
C LYS A 232 -5.22 -12.84 -30.24
N ILE A 233 -5.04 -12.65 -28.93
CA ILE A 233 -4.49 -11.41 -28.34
C ILE A 233 -3.11 -11.09 -28.92
N LEU A 234 -2.26 -12.09 -29.19
CA LEU A 234 -0.91 -11.89 -29.69
C LEU A 234 -0.88 -11.15 -31.06
N LYS A 235 -1.96 -11.26 -31.82
CA LYS A 235 -2.09 -10.68 -33.17
C LYS A 235 -3.10 -9.53 -33.23
N ALA A 236 -3.73 -9.19 -32.11
CA ALA A 236 -4.74 -8.15 -32.05
C ALA A 236 -4.12 -6.77 -32.21
N ASP A 237 -4.86 -5.89 -32.89
CA ASP A 237 -4.62 -4.44 -32.88
C ASP A 237 -5.32 -3.79 -31.67
N ASN A 238 -5.11 -2.48 -31.48
CA ASN A 238 -5.67 -1.76 -30.33
C ASN A 238 -7.19 -1.63 -30.35
N GLU A 239 -7.84 -1.81 -31.51
CA GLU A 239 -9.30 -1.74 -31.63
C GLU A 239 -9.95 -3.07 -31.23
N THR A 240 -9.36 -4.19 -31.63
CA THR A 240 -9.88 -5.54 -31.39
C THR A 240 -9.45 -6.13 -30.06
N LEU A 241 -8.31 -5.68 -29.51
CA LEU A 241 -7.73 -6.23 -28.29
C LEU A 241 -8.67 -6.20 -27.07
N PRO A 242 -9.37 -5.08 -26.74
CA PRO A 242 -10.29 -5.06 -25.61
C PRO A 242 -11.43 -6.08 -25.75
N LEU A 243 -11.99 -6.24 -26.96
CA LEU A 243 -13.07 -7.18 -27.25
C LEU A 243 -12.63 -8.63 -27.03
N LEU A 244 -11.44 -8.99 -27.52
CA LEU A 244 -10.87 -10.33 -27.34
C LEU A 244 -10.57 -10.65 -25.87
N VAL A 245 -10.18 -9.65 -25.07
CA VAL A 245 -9.95 -9.82 -23.63
C VAL A 245 -11.24 -10.11 -22.88
N GLU A 246 -12.38 -9.56 -23.32
CA GLU A 246 -13.70 -9.85 -22.76
C GLU A 246 -14.19 -11.27 -23.06
N GLU A 247 -13.86 -11.82 -24.23
CA GLU A 247 -14.23 -13.18 -24.64
C GLU A 247 -13.50 -14.30 -23.87
N ILE A 248 -12.43 -13.99 -23.15
CA ILE A 248 -11.62 -14.98 -22.44
C ILE A 248 -12.29 -15.41 -21.14
N ASP A 249 -12.33 -16.72 -20.89
CA ASP A 249 -12.73 -17.26 -19.59
C ASP A 249 -11.65 -16.98 -18.53
N LYS A 250 -11.75 -15.79 -17.92
CA LYS A 250 -10.87 -15.34 -16.84
C LYS A 250 -10.94 -16.24 -15.61
N ILE A 251 -12.06 -16.94 -15.40
CA ILE A 251 -12.24 -17.85 -14.25
C ILE A 251 -11.42 -19.11 -14.49
N GLU A 252 -11.46 -19.68 -15.69
CA GLU A 252 -10.65 -20.85 -16.01
C GLU A 252 -9.15 -20.54 -15.94
N VAL A 253 -8.70 -19.41 -16.53
CA VAL A 253 -7.30 -18.96 -16.41
C VAL A 253 -6.91 -18.84 -14.93
N TYR A 254 -7.78 -18.26 -14.09
CA TYR A 254 -7.53 -18.10 -12.67
C TYR A 254 -7.44 -19.46 -11.93
N LYS A 255 -8.29 -20.44 -12.26
CA LYS A 255 -8.19 -21.80 -11.70
C LYS A 255 -6.84 -22.44 -12.02
N LYS A 256 -6.39 -22.35 -13.28
CA LYS A 256 -5.08 -22.90 -13.69
C LYS A 256 -3.92 -22.18 -13.01
N TYR A 257 -4.02 -20.86 -12.84
CA TYR A 257 -3.05 -20.09 -12.06
C TYR A 257 -2.95 -20.55 -10.61
N ILE A 258 -4.07 -20.79 -9.93
CA ILE A 258 -4.09 -21.30 -8.55
C ILE A 258 -3.33 -22.63 -8.44
N LEU A 259 -3.55 -23.55 -9.38
CA LEU A 259 -2.81 -24.83 -9.42
C LEU A 259 -1.30 -24.60 -9.57
N LYS A 260 -0.88 -23.65 -10.41
CA LYS A 260 0.53 -23.28 -10.54
C LYS A 260 1.13 -22.64 -9.31
N LEU A 261 0.36 -21.85 -8.56
CA LEU A 261 0.84 -21.27 -7.31
C LEU A 261 1.21 -22.32 -6.25
N GLU A 262 0.55 -23.49 -6.23
CA GLU A 262 0.88 -24.57 -5.30
C GLU A 262 2.31 -25.10 -5.49
N GLU A 263 2.88 -24.98 -6.69
CA GLU A 263 4.25 -25.38 -6.99
C GLU A 263 5.30 -24.46 -6.31
N LYS A 264 4.89 -23.32 -5.74
CA LYS A 264 5.76 -22.32 -5.07
C LYS A 264 6.88 -21.80 -5.97
N LYS A 265 6.61 -21.69 -7.27
CA LYS A 265 7.50 -21.15 -8.30
C LYS A 265 6.81 -20.01 -9.01
N LYS A 266 7.61 -19.10 -9.58
CA LYS A 266 7.12 -18.05 -10.46
C LYS A 266 6.43 -18.66 -11.69
N THR A 267 5.31 -18.08 -12.08
CA THR A 267 4.54 -18.40 -13.28
C THR A 267 4.29 -17.14 -14.10
N LYS A 268 4.11 -17.30 -15.41
CA LYS A 268 3.78 -16.19 -16.31
C LYS A 268 2.28 -15.95 -16.40
N ILE A 269 1.46 -16.92 -15.98
CA ILE A 269 0.00 -16.81 -15.95
C ILE A 269 -0.45 -15.63 -15.06
N GLY A 270 0.27 -15.33 -13.98
CA GLY A 270 -0.03 -14.17 -13.13
C GLY A 270 0.04 -12.84 -13.88
N LYS A 271 0.98 -12.66 -14.81
CA LYS A 271 1.08 -11.46 -15.66
C LYS A 271 -0.08 -11.39 -16.64
N LEU A 272 -0.41 -12.51 -17.30
CA LEU A 272 -1.58 -12.60 -18.18
C LEU A 272 -2.85 -12.20 -17.42
N LEU A 273 -3.06 -12.72 -16.21
CA LEU A 273 -4.23 -12.37 -15.41
C LEU A 273 -4.31 -10.89 -15.03
N ARG A 274 -3.16 -10.23 -14.80
CA ARG A 274 -3.13 -8.78 -14.57
C ARG A 274 -3.60 -8.02 -15.81
N LEU A 275 -3.11 -8.43 -16.99
CA LEU A 275 -3.53 -7.88 -18.28
C LEU A 275 -5.03 -8.10 -18.54
N LEU A 276 -5.54 -9.32 -18.32
CA LEU A 276 -6.96 -9.65 -18.53
C LEU A 276 -7.92 -8.94 -17.57
N ARG A 277 -7.41 -8.42 -16.45
CA ARG A 277 -8.16 -7.69 -15.42
C ARG A 277 -7.92 -6.18 -15.46
N ALA A 278 -7.12 -5.70 -16.40
CA ALA A 278 -6.87 -4.27 -16.53
C ALA A 278 -8.15 -3.54 -16.95
N ASP A 279 -8.34 -2.33 -16.42
CA ASP A 279 -9.48 -1.47 -16.77
C ASP A 279 -9.39 -0.94 -18.21
N ALA A 280 -8.16 -0.83 -18.72
CA ALA A 280 -7.85 -0.50 -20.10
C ALA A 280 -6.62 -1.30 -20.53
N ILE A 281 -6.56 -1.65 -21.80
CA ILE A 281 -5.44 -2.38 -22.39
C ILE A 281 -5.12 -1.82 -23.77
N TYR A 282 -3.84 -1.66 -24.06
CA TYR A 282 -3.38 -1.36 -25.41
C TYR A 282 -2.01 -2.01 -25.68
N ARG A 283 -1.62 -2.00 -26.95
CA ARG A 283 -0.35 -2.53 -27.43
C ARG A 283 0.48 -1.41 -28.04
N GLU A 284 1.73 -1.36 -27.62
CA GLU A 284 2.77 -0.52 -28.18
C GLU A 284 3.97 -1.41 -28.53
N ASN A 285 4.24 -1.59 -29.83
CA ASN A 285 5.24 -2.53 -30.34
C ASN A 285 4.98 -3.96 -29.80
N ASP A 286 5.97 -4.59 -29.16
CA ASP A 286 5.86 -5.94 -28.57
C ASP A 286 5.56 -5.90 -27.05
N VAL A 287 4.94 -4.82 -26.58
CA VAL A 287 4.55 -4.64 -25.18
C VAL A 287 3.06 -4.33 -25.10
N PHE A 288 2.37 -5.08 -24.25
CA PHE A 288 1.02 -4.78 -23.79
C PHE A 288 1.10 -3.93 -22.53
N ILE A 289 0.25 -2.91 -22.45
CA ILE A 289 0.20 -1.92 -21.38
C ILE A 289 -1.20 -1.88 -20.78
#